data_AF-A0A8J8B5V9-F1
#
_entry.id   AF-A0A8J8B5V9-F1
#
_cell.length_a   1.000
_cell.length_b   1.000
_cell.length_c   1.000
_cell.angle_alpha   90.00
_cell.angle_beta   90.00
_cell.angle_gamma   90.00
#
_symmetry.space_group_name_H-M   'P 1'
#
loop_
_entity.id
_entity.type
_entity.pdbx_description
1 polymer ?
#
loop_
_entity_poly.entity_id
_entity_poly.type
_entity_poly.pdbx_seq_one_letter_code
_entity_poly.pdbx_strand_id
1 'polypeptide(L)'
;MSLIPTSEIIRKAKMRGAQRIALQAPEGLKRRLPDLAEELRREGFSVLISGDPCYGACDTAVDALEWADLLIHLGHTPLGDDPRILFEPVCMETEIPPLDRLISLLKGPAIGLISTVQHAPSLPRLADELRKHGFHPVIAAPSPRTPLPGQVLGCTYAAAREAGADELVYFGTGLFHPIGSAIATGRRVITLDPFTGDAGVVETERLLRRRFAVIEKARSADRFGIIVSQKSGQERMRLAEALAALHPRAGIVLLREVSGDQLINLGFPCYVNTACPRLALDDQIRFPVPVLSPPEFEILCGRRKWDDYVIDEIVA
;
A
#
# COMPACT_ATOMS: atom_id res chain seq x y z
N MET A 1 25.90 6.56 2.32
CA MET A 1 25.89 5.09 2.11
C MET A 1 24.70 4.74 1.24
N SER A 2 24.83 3.76 0.34
CA SER A 2 23.70 3.30 -0.50
C SER A 2 22.66 2.62 0.39
N LEU A 3 21.38 2.98 0.25
CA LEU A 3 20.26 2.31 0.93
C LEU A 3 20.02 0.88 0.40
N ILE A 4 20.61 0.54 -0.74
CA ILE A 4 20.51 -0.79 -1.36
C ILE A 4 21.77 -1.59 -0.99
N PRO A 5 21.65 -2.72 -0.29
CA PRO A 5 22.80 -3.51 0.17
C PRO A 5 23.32 -4.45 -0.94
N THR A 6 23.98 -3.90 -1.97
CA THR A 6 24.41 -4.68 -3.15
C THR A 6 25.19 -5.95 -2.80
N SER A 7 26.17 -5.89 -1.90
CA SER A 7 26.97 -7.06 -1.53
C SER A 7 26.14 -8.20 -0.94
N GLU A 8 25.09 -7.86 -0.18
CA GLU A 8 24.17 -8.84 0.38
C GLU A 8 23.26 -9.43 -0.71
N ILE A 9 22.77 -8.60 -1.62
CA ILE A 9 21.99 -9.02 -2.79
C ILE A 9 22.79 -10.02 -3.64
N ILE A 10 24.05 -9.71 -3.97
CA ILE A 10 24.97 -10.60 -4.70
C ILE A 10 25.11 -11.94 -3.98
N ARG A 11 25.37 -11.92 -2.66
CA ARG A 11 25.50 -13.13 -1.86
C ARG A 11 24.23 -13.99 -1.91
N LYS A 12 23.06 -13.38 -1.71
CA LYS A 12 21.76 -14.06 -1.78
C LYS A 12 21.51 -14.66 -3.16
N ALA A 13 21.82 -13.95 -4.24
CA ALA A 13 21.69 -14.44 -5.60
C ALA A 13 22.61 -15.65 -5.88
N LYS A 14 23.88 -15.60 -5.46
CA LYS A 14 24.82 -16.74 -5.59
C LYS A 14 24.35 -17.98 -4.81
N MET A 15 23.87 -17.80 -3.57
CA MET A 15 23.33 -18.90 -2.76
C MET A 15 22.12 -19.58 -3.40
N ARG A 16 21.31 -18.83 -4.16
CA ARG A 16 20.17 -19.38 -4.93
C ARG A 16 20.57 -19.99 -6.27
N GLY A 17 21.86 -20.00 -6.61
CA GLY A 17 22.36 -20.55 -7.88
C GLY A 17 21.89 -19.78 -9.12
N ALA A 18 21.46 -18.53 -8.96
CA ALA A 18 20.95 -17.72 -10.07
C ALA A 18 22.06 -17.40 -11.08
N GLN A 19 21.76 -17.45 -12.37
CA GLN A 19 22.67 -17.02 -13.44
C GLN A 19 22.10 -15.80 -14.17
N ARG A 20 20.78 -15.74 -14.32
CA ARG A 20 20.03 -14.68 -14.96
C ARG A 20 19.13 -13.98 -13.95
N ILE A 21 19.28 -12.67 -13.82
CA ILE A 21 18.60 -11.86 -12.82
C ILE A 21 17.71 -10.83 -13.53
N ALA A 22 16.46 -10.74 -13.10
CA ALA A 22 15.57 -9.63 -13.40
C ALA A 22 15.60 -8.64 -12.23
N LEU A 23 15.77 -7.35 -12.51
CA LEU A 23 15.65 -6.29 -11.50
C LEU A 23 14.31 -5.57 -11.63
N GLN A 24 13.64 -5.35 -10.50
CA GLN A 24 12.44 -4.52 -10.42
C GLN A 24 12.54 -3.60 -9.20
N ALA A 25 12.13 -2.35 -9.36
CA ALA A 25 12.07 -1.39 -8.26
C ALA A 25 10.92 -0.40 -8.45
N PRO A 26 10.38 0.18 -7.35
CA PRO A 26 9.44 1.29 -7.45
C PRO A 26 10.07 2.51 -8.10
N GLU A 27 9.23 3.41 -8.59
CA GLU A 27 9.64 4.63 -9.32
C GLU A 27 10.75 5.43 -8.61
N GLY A 28 10.66 5.57 -7.28
CA GLY A 28 11.66 6.28 -6.47
C GLY A 28 13.05 5.65 -6.46
N LEU A 29 13.17 4.37 -6.84
CA LEU A 29 14.42 3.60 -6.84
C LEU A 29 14.89 3.19 -8.25
N LYS A 30 14.06 3.35 -9.30
CA LYS A 30 14.40 2.93 -10.67
C LYS A 30 15.71 3.50 -11.20
N ARG A 31 16.04 4.75 -10.84
CA ARG A 31 17.29 5.40 -11.24
C ARG A 31 18.55 4.70 -10.73
N ARG A 32 18.44 3.82 -9.72
CA ARG A 32 19.55 3.03 -9.17
C ARG A 32 19.73 1.68 -9.87
N LEU A 33 18.77 1.26 -10.70
CA LEU A 33 18.82 -0.05 -11.36
C LEU A 33 19.96 -0.20 -12.37
N PRO A 34 20.32 0.82 -13.18
CA PRO A 34 21.47 0.71 -14.08
C PRO A 34 22.78 0.41 -13.35
N ASP A 35 23.07 1.14 -12.26
CA ASP A 35 24.28 0.95 -11.45
C ASP A 35 24.31 -0.45 -10.82
N LEU A 36 23.20 -0.88 -10.21
CA LEU A 36 23.07 -2.22 -9.62
C LEU A 36 23.23 -3.32 -10.68
N ALA A 37 22.69 -3.12 -11.88
CA ALA A 37 22.85 -4.06 -12.99
C ALA A 37 24.30 -4.18 -13.45
N GLU A 38 25.05 -3.07 -13.46
CA GLU A 38 26.48 -3.10 -13.78
C GLU A 38 27.28 -3.86 -12.70
N GLU A 39 27.01 -3.60 -11.42
CA GLU A 39 27.62 -4.32 -10.30
C GLU A 39 27.36 -5.83 -10.37
N LEU A 40 26.11 -6.24 -10.63
CA LEU A 40 25.76 -7.66 -10.79
C LEU A 40 26.42 -8.29 -12.03
N ARG A 41 26.53 -7.57 -13.16
CA ARG A 41 27.23 -8.09 -14.35
C ARG A 41 28.72 -8.33 -14.10
N ARG A 42 29.38 -7.46 -13.32
CA ARG A 42 30.78 -7.65 -12.90
C ARG A 42 30.98 -8.92 -12.07
N GLU A 43 29.95 -9.33 -11.34
CA GLU A 43 29.91 -10.58 -10.57
C GLU A 43 29.56 -11.83 -11.40
N GLY A 44 29.38 -11.68 -12.72
CA GLY A 44 29.14 -12.77 -13.66
C GLY A 44 27.67 -13.10 -13.94
N PHE A 45 26.72 -12.31 -13.43
CA PHE A 45 25.31 -12.50 -13.72
C PHE A 45 24.92 -11.90 -15.08
N SER A 46 23.99 -12.55 -15.79
CA SER A 46 23.23 -11.90 -16.85
C SER A 46 22.07 -11.12 -16.22
N VAL A 47 21.89 -9.85 -16.60
CA VAL A 47 20.94 -8.95 -15.91
C VAL A 47 20.03 -8.24 -16.90
N LEU A 48 18.73 -8.37 -16.69
CA LEU A 48 17.68 -7.58 -17.33
C LEU A 48 16.99 -6.68 -16.30
N ILE A 49 16.44 -5.56 -16.78
CA ILE A 49 15.73 -4.58 -15.95
C ILE A 49 14.28 -4.55 -16.39
N SER A 50 13.34 -4.76 -15.46
CA SER A 50 11.92 -4.51 -15.69
C SER A 50 11.68 -3.00 -15.77
N GLY A 51 11.25 -2.54 -16.94
CA GLY A 51 10.97 -1.11 -17.21
C GLY A 51 9.58 -0.66 -16.76
N ASP A 52 8.65 -1.60 -16.59
CA ASP A 52 7.25 -1.33 -16.25
C ASP A 52 7.10 -0.68 -14.86
N PRO A 53 6.01 0.07 -14.61
CA PRO A 53 5.69 0.57 -13.28
C PRO A 53 5.72 -0.54 -12.22
N CYS A 54 6.10 -0.15 -11.00
CA CYS A 54 6.06 -1.03 -9.83
C CYS A 54 5.54 -0.24 -8.63
N TYR A 55 4.35 -0.59 -8.16
CA TYR A 55 3.67 0.13 -7.07
C TYR A 55 3.83 -0.53 -5.70
N GLY A 56 4.30 -1.78 -5.65
CA GLY A 56 4.35 -2.58 -4.43
C GLY A 56 4.72 -4.03 -4.69
N ALA A 57 4.85 -4.81 -3.61
CA ALA A 57 4.96 -6.27 -3.70
C ALA A 57 3.72 -6.96 -4.30
N CYS A 58 2.62 -6.24 -4.47
CA CYS A 58 1.43 -6.71 -5.18
C CYS A 58 1.57 -6.67 -6.72
N ASP A 59 2.67 -6.14 -7.23
CA ASP A 59 2.94 -5.89 -8.64
C ASP A 59 4.33 -6.43 -9.03
N THR A 60 4.60 -7.69 -8.69
CA THR A 60 5.87 -8.33 -9.03
C THR A 60 5.94 -8.62 -10.53
N ALA A 61 7.09 -8.31 -11.14
CA ALA A 61 7.36 -8.57 -12.57
C ALA A 61 7.62 -10.07 -12.82
N VAL A 62 6.68 -10.93 -12.46
CA VAL A 62 6.79 -12.39 -12.58
C VAL A 62 6.99 -12.85 -14.02
N ASP A 63 6.45 -12.14 -15.00
CA ASP A 63 6.64 -12.44 -16.42
C ASP A 63 8.12 -12.34 -16.82
N ALA A 64 8.93 -11.52 -16.11
CA ALA A 64 10.37 -11.42 -16.35
C ALA A 64 11.12 -12.73 -16.03
N LEU A 65 10.52 -13.62 -15.22
CA LEU A 65 11.08 -14.94 -14.91
C LEU A 65 11.04 -15.90 -16.12
N GLU A 66 10.40 -15.54 -17.23
CA GLU A 66 10.57 -16.28 -18.50
C GLU A 66 12.00 -16.15 -19.06
N TRP A 67 12.72 -15.07 -18.70
CA TRP A 67 14.09 -14.79 -19.15
C TRP A 67 15.12 -14.77 -18.01
N ALA A 68 14.68 -14.93 -16.76
CA ALA A 68 15.51 -14.87 -15.57
C ALA A 68 15.21 -16.00 -14.58
N ASP A 69 16.23 -16.44 -13.84
CA ASP A 69 16.10 -17.45 -12.79
C ASP A 69 15.63 -16.83 -11.47
N LEU A 70 15.92 -15.54 -11.28
CA LEU A 70 15.66 -14.79 -10.05
C LEU A 70 15.19 -13.37 -10.37
N LEU A 71 14.07 -12.96 -9.76
CA LEU A 71 13.60 -11.59 -9.71
C LEU A 71 14.06 -10.94 -8.40
N ILE A 72 14.83 -9.86 -8.48
CA ILE A 72 15.19 -9.04 -7.31
C ILE A 72 14.25 -7.84 -7.27
N HIS A 73 13.35 -7.85 -6.29
CA HIS A 73 12.33 -6.82 -6.09
C HIS A 73 12.73 -5.90 -4.94
N LEU A 74 13.06 -4.66 -5.26
CA LEU A 74 13.53 -3.68 -4.29
C LEU A 74 12.38 -2.88 -3.65
N GLY A 75 12.58 -2.45 -2.40
CA GLY A 75 11.77 -1.42 -1.75
C GLY A 75 10.61 -1.91 -0.92
N HIS A 76 10.06 -3.09 -1.22
CA HIS A 76 8.87 -3.61 -0.54
C HIS A 76 9.16 -4.91 0.21
N THR A 77 8.41 -5.10 1.30
CA THR A 77 8.34 -6.38 2.01
C THR A 77 7.64 -7.45 1.17
N PRO A 78 7.99 -8.74 1.33
CA PRO A 78 7.36 -9.84 0.60
C PRO A 78 5.84 -9.84 0.65
N LEU A 79 5.25 -10.24 -0.47
CA LEU A 79 3.85 -10.68 -0.57
C LEU A 79 3.84 -12.00 -1.34
N GLY A 80 3.59 -13.11 -0.65
CA GLY A 80 3.76 -14.46 -1.18
C GLY A 80 5.16 -15.04 -0.95
N ASP A 81 5.38 -16.26 -1.41
CA ASP A 81 6.50 -17.13 -1.04
C ASP A 81 7.26 -17.73 -2.26
N ASP A 82 7.08 -17.18 -3.47
CA ASP A 82 7.79 -17.68 -4.65
C ASP A 82 9.32 -17.57 -4.44
N PRO A 83 10.05 -18.71 -4.39
CA PRO A 83 11.49 -18.71 -4.09
C PRO A 83 12.33 -18.07 -5.19
N ARG A 84 11.75 -17.86 -6.39
CA ARG A 84 12.39 -17.14 -7.49
C ARG A 84 12.29 -15.63 -7.34
N ILE A 85 11.63 -15.13 -6.30
CA ILE A 85 11.59 -13.70 -5.98
C ILE A 85 12.44 -13.45 -4.72
N LEU A 86 13.43 -12.58 -4.86
CA LEU A 86 14.20 -12.03 -3.77
C LEU A 86 13.69 -10.62 -3.49
N PHE A 87 12.91 -10.47 -2.41
CA PHE A 87 12.54 -9.17 -1.90
C PHE A 87 13.69 -8.56 -1.10
N GLU A 88 14.04 -7.32 -1.40
CA GLU A 88 15.00 -6.52 -0.64
C GLU A 88 14.30 -5.21 -0.21
N PRO A 89 13.64 -5.20 0.96
CA PRO A 89 13.00 -4.01 1.48
C PRO A 89 14.01 -2.89 1.68
N VAL A 90 13.66 -1.66 1.29
CA VAL A 90 14.52 -0.50 1.52
C VAL A 90 13.98 0.25 2.73
N CYS A 91 14.58 -0.03 3.87
CA CYS A 91 14.26 0.60 5.14
C CYS A 91 15.10 1.87 5.34
N MET A 92 14.57 2.81 6.11
CA MET A 92 15.25 4.03 6.52
C MET A 92 15.37 4.02 8.04
N GLU A 93 16.59 3.82 8.54
CA GLU A 93 16.86 4.07 9.94
C GLU A 93 16.91 5.57 10.17
N THR A 94 15.83 6.10 10.73
CA THR A 94 15.74 7.50 11.15
C THR A 94 15.92 7.59 12.66
N GLU A 95 16.53 8.68 13.12
CA GLU A 95 16.49 9.02 14.54
C GLU A 95 15.05 9.33 14.96
N ILE A 96 14.76 9.17 16.25
CA ILE A 96 13.47 9.58 16.80
C ILE A 96 13.52 11.10 16.99
N PRO A 97 12.62 11.87 16.35
CA PRO A 97 12.58 13.32 16.51
C PRO A 97 12.11 13.70 17.93
N PRO A 98 12.25 14.97 18.34
CA PRO A 98 11.66 15.45 19.59
C PRO A 98 10.16 15.15 19.67
N LEU A 99 9.71 14.63 20.81
CA LEU A 99 8.35 14.14 20.98
C LEU A 99 7.39 15.16 21.60
N ASP A 100 7.85 16.37 21.96
CA ASP A 100 7.05 17.35 22.70
C ASP A 100 5.69 17.63 22.04
N ARG A 101 5.68 17.78 20.72
CA ARG A 101 4.45 18.00 19.95
C ARG A 101 3.54 16.79 19.97
N LEU A 102 4.09 15.59 19.73
CA LEU A 102 3.34 14.35 19.77
C LEU A 102 2.69 14.16 21.16
N ILE A 103 3.49 14.30 22.22
CA ILE A 103 3.06 14.14 23.61
C ILE A 103 1.94 15.12 23.95
N SER A 104 2.02 16.37 23.49
CA SER A 104 0.96 17.37 23.73
C SER A 104 -0.39 17.01 23.07
N LEU A 105 -0.37 16.15 22.05
CA LEU A 105 -1.56 15.73 21.31
C LEU A 105 -2.17 14.42 21.81
N LEU A 106 -1.43 13.63 22.60
CA LEU A 106 -1.89 12.33 23.12
C LEU A 106 -2.83 12.52 24.31
N LYS A 107 -3.88 11.70 24.38
CA LYS A 107 -4.94 11.78 25.41
C LYS A 107 -4.88 10.63 26.40
N GLY A 108 -4.31 9.49 26.01
CA GLY A 108 -4.21 8.30 26.85
C GLY A 108 -2.81 7.68 26.88
N PRO A 109 -2.52 6.83 27.89
CA PRO A 109 -1.23 6.17 28.00
C PRO A 109 -1.04 5.03 26.99
N ALA A 110 -2.10 4.32 26.61
CA ALA A 110 -2.03 3.20 25.67
C ALA A 110 -2.05 3.69 24.21
N ILE A 111 -1.01 3.38 23.44
CA ILE A 111 -0.84 3.91 22.07
C ILE A 111 -0.45 2.78 21.12
N GLY A 112 -1.18 2.62 20.03
CA GLY A 112 -0.80 1.71 18.96
C GLY A 112 0.17 2.38 18.00
N LEU A 113 1.32 1.78 17.73
CA LEU A 113 2.28 2.33 16.79
C LEU A 113 2.16 1.62 15.44
N ILE A 114 2.03 2.41 14.38
CA ILE A 114 1.94 1.93 13.00
C ILE A 114 2.88 2.71 12.08
N SER A 115 3.30 2.09 10.97
CA SER A 115 4.20 2.71 9.99
C SER A 115 4.11 2.01 8.63
N THR A 116 4.74 2.57 7.60
CA THR A 116 5.07 1.88 6.35
C THR A 116 6.41 1.14 6.45
N VAL A 117 6.73 0.34 5.43
CA VAL A 117 7.98 -0.44 5.32
C VAL A 117 9.24 0.37 5.63
N GLN A 118 9.29 1.64 5.23
CA GLN A 118 10.47 2.48 5.36
C GLN A 118 10.82 2.76 6.83
N HIS A 119 9.82 2.96 7.70
CA HIS A 119 10.05 3.37 9.10
C HIS A 119 9.56 2.32 10.13
N ALA A 120 8.93 1.23 9.69
CA ALA A 120 8.45 0.17 10.59
C ALA A 120 9.57 -0.41 11.49
N PRO A 121 10.81 -0.61 11.00
CA PRO A 121 11.92 -1.04 11.86
C PRO A 121 12.29 -0.07 12.99
N SER A 122 11.91 1.22 12.88
CA SER A 122 12.16 2.23 13.92
C SER A 122 11.08 2.27 15.01
N LEU A 123 9.95 1.56 14.85
CA LEU A 123 8.87 1.54 15.84
C LEU A 123 9.30 1.07 17.23
N PRO A 124 10.15 0.03 17.40
CA PRO A 124 10.65 -0.36 18.72
C PRO A 124 11.41 0.78 19.43
N ARG A 125 12.23 1.54 18.69
CA ARG A 125 12.97 2.68 19.25
C ARG A 125 12.03 3.83 19.64
N LEU A 126 11.01 4.12 18.82
CA LEU A 126 9.96 5.07 19.18
C LEU A 126 9.19 4.63 20.43
N ALA A 127 8.89 3.33 20.53
CA ALA A 127 8.22 2.76 21.69
C ALA A 127 9.06 2.95 22.97
N ASP A 128 10.37 2.71 22.91
CA ASP A 128 11.26 2.92 24.05
C ASP A 128 11.31 4.39 24.48
N GLU A 129 11.29 5.34 23.53
CA GLU A 129 11.28 6.76 23.85
C GLU A 129 9.95 7.19 24.48
N LEU A 130 8.82 6.70 23.97
CA LEU A 130 7.50 6.95 24.55
C LEU A 130 7.36 6.34 25.96
N ARG A 131 7.96 5.19 26.23
CA ARG A 131 7.96 4.57 27.57
C ARG A 131 8.64 5.45 28.62
N LYS A 132 9.73 6.14 28.25
CA LYS A 132 10.41 7.10 29.17
C LYS A 132 9.50 8.27 29.58
N HIS A 133 8.51 8.58 28.75
CA HIS A 133 7.52 9.63 28.98
C HIS A 133 6.21 9.09 29.62
N GLY A 134 6.19 7.84 30.07
CA GLY A 134 5.05 7.25 30.80
C GLY A 134 3.95 6.65 29.91
N PHE A 135 4.19 6.48 28.61
CA PHE A 135 3.25 5.83 27.70
C PHE A 135 3.48 4.32 27.62
N HIS A 136 2.44 3.59 27.20
CA HIS A 136 2.39 2.15 27.00
C HIS A 136 2.16 1.83 25.51
N PRO A 137 3.21 1.95 24.67
CA PRO A 137 3.11 1.68 23.25
C PRO A 137 2.94 0.18 22.95
N VAL A 138 2.06 -0.12 22.00
CA VAL A 138 1.77 -1.46 21.47
C VAL A 138 2.08 -1.48 19.98
N ILE A 139 2.81 -2.51 19.54
CA ILE A 139 3.12 -2.75 18.12
C ILE A 139 2.49 -4.09 17.76
N ALA A 140 1.58 -4.11 16.80
CA ALA A 140 0.95 -5.35 16.34
C ALA A 140 1.98 -6.30 15.72
N ALA A 141 1.71 -7.60 15.82
CA ALA A 141 2.55 -8.63 15.23
C ALA A 141 2.56 -8.55 13.68
N PRO A 142 3.58 -9.12 13.02
CA PRO A 142 3.57 -9.30 11.57
C PRO A 142 2.35 -10.09 11.07
N SER A 143 1.87 -9.75 9.88
CA SER A 143 0.87 -10.53 9.14
C SER A 143 1.44 -11.00 7.78
N PRO A 144 0.81 -11.97 7.10
CA PRO A 144 1.26 -12.42 5.78
C PRO A 144 1.37 -11.31 4.73
N ARG A 145 0.53 -10.27 4.81
CA ARG A 145 0.54 -9.12 3.87
C ARG A 145 1.41 -7.96 4.37
N THR A 146 1.70 -7.91 5.67
CA THR A 146 2.52 -6.90 6.34
C THR A 146 3.53 -7.57 7.28
N PRO A 147 4.64 -8.10 6.74
CA PRO A 147 5.54 -8.98 7.49
C PRO A 147 6.46 -8.23 8.47
N LEU A 148 6.33 -6.91 8.62
CA LEU A 148 6.99 -6.16 9.69
C LEU A 148 6.00 -5.80 10.80
N PRO A 149 6.41 -5.85 12.09
CA PRO A 149 5.55 -5.41 13.19
C PRO A 149 5.06 -3.98 13.01
N GLY A 150 3.78 -3.73 13.28
CA GLY A 150 3.14 -2.41 13.12
C GLY A 150 3.04 -1.91 11.68
N GLN A 151 3.41 -2.70 10.67
CA GLN A 151 3.34 -2.26 9.28
C GLN A 151 1.90 -2.21 8.78
N VAL A 152 1.54 -1.07 8.18
CA VAL A 152 0.30 -0.89 7.41
C VAL A 152 0.63 -0.67 5.93
N LEU A 153 -0.34 -0.96 5.07
CA LEU A 153 -0.28 -0.66 3.64
C LEU A 153 -1.53 0.12 3.24
N GLY A 154 -1.52 0.72 2.06
CA GLY A 154 -2.71 1.39 1.54
C GLY A 154 -3.87 0.46 1.17
N CYS A 155 -3.74 -0.85 1.41
CA CYS A 155 -4.77 -1.86 1.17
C CYS A 155 -4.99 -2.78 2.37
N THR A 156 -4.33 -2.56 3.51
CA THR A 156 -4.59 -3.32 4.74
C THR A 156 -4.16 -2.54 5.97
N TYR A 157 -5.08 -2.48 6.94
CA TYR A 157 -4.93 -1.79 8.22
C TYR A 157 -5.01 -2.77 9.40
N ALA A 158 -4.70 -4.06 9.17
CA ALA A 158 -4.73 -5.11 10.20
C ALA A 158 -3.90 -4.73 11.44
N ALA A 159 -2.65 -4.27 11.24
CA ALA A 159 -1.79 -3.82 12.33
C ALA A 159 -2.40 -2.67 13.16
N ALA A 160 -3.16 -1.77 12.53
CA ALA A 160 -3.84 -0.68 13.22
C ALA A 160 -4.98 -1.19 14.12
N ARG A 161 -5.72 -2.22 13.68
CA ARG A 161 -6.77 -2.87 14.49
C ARG A 161 -6.17 -3.63 15.67
N GLU A 162 -5.17 -4.44 15.38
CA GLU A 162 -4.52 -5.37 16.32
C GLU A 162 -3.65 -4.68 17.37
N ALA A 163 -3.25 -3.43 17.16
CA ALA A 163 -2.51 -2.66 18.15
C ALA A 163 -3.29 -2.45 19.47
N GLY A 164 -4.60 -2.73 19.52
CA GLY A 164 -5.36 -2.88 20.77
C GLY A 164 -5.42 -1.64 21.67
N ALA A 165 -5.05 -0.46 21.16
CA ALA A 165 -5.00 0.80 21.88
C ALA A 165 -6.08 1.77 21.38
N ASP A 166 -6.49 2.71 22.24
CA ASP A 166 -7.54 3.69 21.93
C ASP A 166 -7.07 4.77 20.94
N GLU A 167 -5.75 5.06 20.93
CA GLU A 167 -5.12 6.00 20.01
C GLU A 167 -4.00 5.33 19.23
N LEU A 168 -3.80 5.79 18.00
CA LEU A 168 -2.74 5.32 17.11
C LEU A 168 -1.75 6.44 16.80
N VAL A 169 -0.48 6.11 16.73
CA VAL A 169 0.57 6.97 16.18
C VAL A 169 1.09 6.36 14.89
N TYR A 170 0.96 7.10 13.80
CA TYR A 170 1.57 6.78 12.53
C TYR A 170 2.94 7.46 12.43
N PHE A 171 4.00 6.68 12.42
CA PHE A 171 5.36 7.16 12.24
C PHE A 171 5.75 7.09 10.77
N GLY A 172 5.90 8.24 10.12
CA GLY A 172 6.23 8.31 8.70
C GLY A 172 5.67 9.55 8.03
N THR A 173 5.83 9.62 6.71
CA THR A 173 5.38 10.74 5.90
C THR A 173 4.07 10.43 5.18
N GLY A 174 3.40 11.49 4.71
CA GLY A 174 2.16 11.42 3.96
C GLY A 174 0.92 11.08 4.81
N LEU A 175 -0.26 11.37 4.26
CA LEU A 175 -1.53 11.25 4.99
C LEU A 175 -2.40 10.06 4.59
N PHE A 176 -2.07 9.37 3.49
CA PHE A 176 -2.92 8.28 2.98
C PHE A 176 -3.11 7.15 3.99
N HIS A 177 -2.02 6.58 4.51
CA HIS A 177 -2.05 5.50 5.48
C HIS A 177 -2.74 5.89 6.79
N PRO A 178 -2.40 7.01 7.45
CA PRO A 178 -3.06 7.37 8.70
C PRO A 178 -4.55 7.70 8.53
N ILE A 179 -4.97 8.35 7.43
CA ILE A 179 -6.40 8.57 7.15
C ILE A 179 -7.12 7.24 7.00
N GLY A 180 -6.53 6.31 6.24
CA GLY A 180 -7.10 4.99 6.07
C GLY A 180 -7.19 4.20 7.36
N SER A 181 -6.16 4.24 8.21
CA SER A 181 -6.18 3.63 9.54
C SER A 181 -7.27 4.23 10.44
N ALA A 182 -7.45 5.55 10.41
CA ALA A 182 -8.50 6.22 11.18
C ALA A 182 -9.90 5.73 10.77
N ILE A 183 -10.17 5.67 9.46
CA ILE A 183 -11.44 5.17 8.92
C ILE A 183 -11.63 3.67 9.21
N ALA A 184 -10.60 2.86 8.99
CA ALA A 184 -10.65 1.41 9.14
C ALA A 184 -10.89 0.94 10.58
N THR A 185 -10.47 1.75 11.56
CA THR A 185 -10.50 1.42 12.99
C THR A 185 -11.51 2.24 13.78
N GLY A 186 -11.95 3.40 13.26
CA GLY A 186 -12.70 4.39 14.03
C GLY A 186 -11.90 5.06 15.14
N ARG A 187 -10.59 4.84 15.22
CA ARG A 187 -9.71 5.36 16.28
C ARG A 187 -9.07 6.68 15.89
N ARG A 188 -8.70 7.46 16.90
CA ARG A 188 -7.92 8.68 16.70
C ARG A 188 -6.49 8.34 16.28
N VAL A 189 -6.04 8.93 15.19
CA VAL A 189 -4.68 8.74 14.66
C VAL A 189 -3.93 10.06 14.72
N ILE A 190 -2.69 10.02 15.22
CA ILE A 190 -1.75 11.14 15.25
C ILE A 190 -0.59 10.79 14.33
N THR A 191 -0.21 11.67 13.42
CA THR A 191 1.01 11.50 12.62
C THR A 191 2.22 11.99 13.40
N LEU A 192 3.38 11.35 13.20
CA LEU A 192 4.70 11.87 13.59
C LEU A 192 5.62 11.77 12.38
N ASP A 193 6.05 12.91 11.85
CA ASP A 193 7.00 12.97 10.75
C ASP A 193 8.43 12.72 11.28
N PRO A 194 9.13 11.66 10.82
CA PRO A 194 10.46 11.30 11.30
C PRO A 194 11.55 12.32 10.95
N PHE A 195 11.31 13.20 9.97
CA PHE A 195 12.30 14.15 9.48
C PHE A 195 12.11 15.55 10.08
N THR A 196 10.86 16.00 10.23
CA THR A 196 10.58 17.35 10.76
C THR A 196 10.24 17.36 12.24
N GLY A 197 9.84 16.22 12.81
CA GLY A 197 9.27 16.15 14.17
C GLY A 197 7.88 16.79 14.28
N ASP A 198 7.26 17.15 13.15
CA ASP A 198 5.88 17.62 13.15
C ASP A 198 4.93 16.48 13.56
N ALA A 199 3.95 16.83 14.38
CA ALA A 199 2.88 15.91 14.76
C ALA A 199 1.52 16.59 14.58
N GLY A 200 0.51 15.80 14.20
CA GLY A 200 -0.80 16.32 13.85
C GLY A 200 -1.90 15.28 13.97
N VAL A 201 -3.10 15.74 14.29
CA VAL A 201 -4.31 14.88 14.34
C VAL A 201 -4.81 14.65 12.93
N VAL A 202 -5.17 13.42 12.64
CA VAL A 202 -5.64 13.01 11.32
C VAL A 202 -7.14 13.29 11.20
N GLU A 203 -7.50 14.11 10.22
CA GLU A 203 -8.88 14.44 9.88
C GLU A 203 -9.37 13.57 8.72
N THR A 204 -10.55 12.95 8.85
CA THR A 204 -11.09 11.99 7.86
C THR A 204 -12.23 12.58 7.03
N GLU A 205 -12.89 13.61 7.54
CA GLU A 205 -14.10 14.26 7.06
C GLU A 205 -13.91 14.77 5.64
N ARG A 206 -12.72 15.28 5.33
CA ARG A 206 -12.38 15.77 3.99
C ARG A 206 -12.40 14.65 2.96
N LEU A 207 -11.86 13.48 3.30
CA LEU A 207 -11.87 12.32 2.40
C LEU A 207 -13.31 11.80 2.26
N LEU A 208 -14.01 11.59 3.38
CA LEU A 208 -15.39 11.08 3.39
C LEU A 208 -16.34 11.99 2.59
N ARG A 209 -16.27 13.32 2.77
CA ARG A 209 -17.06 14.27 1.98
C ARG A 209 -16.77 14.16 0.48
N ARG A 210 -15.51 14.00 0.09
CA ARG A 210 -15.13 13.79 -1.32
C ARG A 210 -15.70 12.48 -1.85
N ARG A 211 -15.59 11.39 -1.09
CA ARG A 211 -16.13 10.08 -1.49
C ARG A 211 -17.65 10.11 -1.63
N PHE A 212 -18.36 10.74 -0.70
CA PHE A 212 -19.80 10.96 -0.82
C PHE A 212 -20.17 11.67 -2.12
N ALA A 213 -19.47 12.76 -2.47
CA ALA A 213 -19.72 13.48 -3.72
C ALA A 213 -19.45 12.63 -4.98
N VAL A 214 -18.45 11.74 -4.93
CA VAL A 214 -18.16 10.80 -6.04
C VAL A 214 -19.28 9.76 -6.19
N ILE A 215 -19.79 9.20 -5.08
CA ILE A 215 -20.94 8.28 -5.09
C ILE A 215 -22.17 8.97 -5.68
N GLU A 216 -22.49 10.18 -5.22
CA GLU A 216 -23.65 10.93 -5.71
C GLU A 216 -23.55 11.26 -7.20
N LYS A 217 -22.35 11.65 -7.68
CA LYS A 217 -22.11 11.82 -9.12
C LYS A 217 -22.32 10.52 -9.91
N ALA A 218 -21.87 9.40 -9.37
CA ALA A 218 -22.00 8.08 -9.99
C ALA A 218 -23.46 7.58 -10.09
N ARG A 219 -24.41 8.10 -9.30
CA ARG A 219 -25.83 7.72 -9.39
C ARG A 219 -26.46 8.01 -10.76
N SER A 220 -25.89 8.95 -11.51
CA SER A 220 -26.34 9.28 -12.88
C SER A 220 -25.84 8.30 -13.95
N ALA A 221 -24.94 7.38 -13.60
CA ALA A 221 -24.37 6.41 -14.54
C ALA A 221 -25.39 5.32 -14.91
N ASP A 222 -25.51 5.03 -16.20
CA ASP A 222 -26.44 4.02 -16.73
C ASP A 222 -25.82 2.61 -16.86
N ARG A 223 -24.49 2.52 -16.79
CA ARG A 223 -23.70 1.28 -16.86
C ARG A 223 -22.39 1.43 -16.10
N PHE A 224 -21.81 0.31 -15.67
CA PHE A 224 -20.62 0.29 -14.81
C PHE A 224 -19.56 -0.67 -15.35
N GLY A 225 -18.31 -0.23 -15.38
CA GLY A 225 -17.15 -1.09 -15.64
C GLY A 225 -16.51 -1.54 -14.34
N ILE A 226 -16.54 -2.83 -14.03
CA ILE A 226 -15.94 -3.38 -12.80
C ILE A 226 -14.53 -3.86 -13.14
N ILE A 227 -13.54 -3.12 -12.64
CA ILE A 227 -12.13 -3.28 -12.97
C ILE A 227 -11.52 -4.39 -12.13
N VAL A 228 -10.98 -5.42 -12.79
CA VAL A 228 -10.12 -6.45 -12.19
C VAL A 228 -8.68 -6.25 -12.68
N SER A 229 -7.72 -6.21 -11.75
CA SER A 229 -6.30 -6.13 -12.09
C SER A 229 -5.71 -7.52 -12.28
N GLN A 230 -4.87 -7.68 -13.31
CA GLN A 230 -4.08 -8.90 -13.54
C GLN A 230 -2.86 -9.01 -12.61
N LYS A 231 -2.55 -7.97 -11.84
CA LYS A 231 -1.41 -7.99 -10.90
C LYS A 231 -1.72 -8.94 -9.75
N SER A 232 -0.81 -9.88 -9.47
CA SER A 232 -1.04 -11.02 -8.58
C SER A 232 -1.54 -10.64 -7.17
N GLY A 233 -1.07 -9.53 -6.60
CA GLY A 233 -1.50 -9.08 -5.27
C GLY A 233 -2.75 -8.19 -5.26
N GLN A 234 -3.39 -7.97 -6.42
CA GLN A 234 -4.56 -7.09 -6.61
C GLN A 234 -5.75 -7.78 -7.31
N GLU A 235 -5.55 -9.00 -7.81
CA GLU A 235 -6.57 -9.80 -8.48
C GLU A 235 -7.72 -10.12 -7.50
N ARG A 236 -8.96 -9.75 -7.86
CA ARG A 236 -10.17 -9.91 -7.03
C ARG A 236 -11.40 -10.30 -7.87
N MET A 237 -11.27 -11.25 -8.80
CA MET A 237 -12.32 -11.65 -9.74
C MET A 237 -13.61 -12.06 -9.04
N ARG A 238 -13.50 -12.87 -7.97
CA ARG A 238 -14.67 -13.30 -7.18
C ARG A 238 -15.47 -12.12 -6.63
N LEU A 239 -14.78 -11.07 -6.17
CA LEU A 239 -15.42 -9.85 -5.71
C LEU A 239 -16.07 -9.11 -6.87
N ALA A 240 -15.38 -9.00 -8.00
CA ALA A 240 -15.91 -8.35 -9.20
C ALA A 240 -17.19 -9.03 -9.72
N GLU A 241 -17.24 -10.36 -9.74
CA GLU A 241 -18.44 -11.14 -10.10
C GLU A 241 -19.60 -10.88 -9.14
N ALA A 242 -19.33 -10.83 -7.83
CA ALA A 242 -20.35 -10.51 -6.82
C ALA A 242 -20.91 -9.10 -7.00
N LEU A 243 -20.04 -8.11 -7.28
CA LEU A 243 -20.45 -6.73 -7.54
C LEU A 243 -21.22 -6.63 -8.87
N ALA A 244 -20.81 -7.36 -9.92
CA ALA A 244 -21.50 -7.37 -11.20
C ALA A 244 -22.97 -7.81 -11.06
N ALA A 245 -23.22 -8.76 -10.16
CA ALA A 245 -24.58 -9.23 -9.86
C ALA A 245 -25.46 -8.19 -9.15
N LEU A 246 -24.90 -7.10 -8.59
CA LEU A 246 -25.67 -6.06 -7.91
C LEU A 246 -26.37 -5.09 -8.87
N HIS A 247 -25.94 -5.01 -10.14
CA HIS A 247 -26.51 -4.08 -11.11
C HIS A 247 -26.60 -4.70 -12.52
N PRO A 248 -27.77 -4.65 -13.19
CA PRO A 248 -28.00 -5.36 -14.46
C PRO A 248 -27.14 -4.87 -15.64
N ARG A 249 -26.57 -3.67 -15.54
CA ARG A 249 -25.67 -3.07 -16.55
C ARG A 249 -24.23 -2.91 -16.06
N ALA A 250 -23.82 -3.72 -15.08
CA ALA A 250 -22.42 -3.83 -14.69
C ALA A 250 -21.71 -4.92 -15.50
N GLY A 251 -20.52 -4.64 -16.01
CA GLY A 251 -19.70 -5.59 -16.76
C GLY A 251 -18.26 -5.58 -16.25
N ILE A 252 -17.62 -6.75 -16.25
CA ILE A 252 -16.24 -6.92 -15.79
C ILE A 252 -15.26 -6.46 -16.87
N VAL A 253 -14.24 -5.71 -16.47
CA VAL A 253 -13.17 -5.16 -17.29
C VAL A 253 -11.84 -5.64 -16.71
N LEU A 254 -11.09 -6.44 -17.48
CA LEU A 254 -9.77 -6.91 -17.08
C LEU A 254 -8.70 -5.95 -17.60
N LEU A 255 -7.85 -5.44 -16.70
CA LEU A 255 -6.71 -4.58 -17.04
C LEU A 255 -5.47 -5.05 -16.29
N ARG A 256 -4.29 -4.92 -16.91
CA ARG A 256 -3.02 -5.03 -16.17
C ARG A 256 -2.70 -3.73 -15.47
N GLU A 257 -2.74 -2.62 -16.22
CA GLU A 257 -2.49 -1.27 -15.71
C GLU A 257 -3.78 -0.45 -15.78
N VAL A 258 -4.16 0.19 -14.67
CA VAL A 258 -5.39 0.96 -14.59
C VAL A 258 -5.05 2.44 -14.78
N SER A 259 -5.29 2.96 -15.98
CA SER A 259 -4.99 4.36 -16.32
C SER A 259 -6.21 5.12 -16.82
N GLY A 260 -6.19 6.45 -16.66
CA GLY A 260 -7.23 7.34 -17.16
C GLY A 260 -7.51 7.12 -18.66
N ASP A 261 -6.45 7.00 -19.47
CA ASP A 261 -6.57 6.79 -20.92
C ASP A 261 -7.32 5.50 -21.26
N GLN A 262 -7.07 4.39 -20.54
CA GLN A 262 -7.81 3.15 -20.74
C GLN A 262 -9.28 3.31 -20.36
N LEU A 263 -9.57 4.00 -19.25
CA LEU A 263 -10.95 4.25 -18.83
C LEU A 263 -11.71 5.17 -19.80
N ILE A 264 -11.03 6.13 -20.44
CA ILE A 264 -11.61 6.95 -21.52
C ILE A 264 -11.97 6.06 -22.71
N ASN A 265 -11.02 5.27 -23.20
CA ASN A 265 -11.19 4.45 -24.40
C ASN A 265 -12.30 3.41 -24.26
N LEU A 266 -12.47 2.84 -23.06
CA LEU A 266 -13.53 1.88 -22.75
C LEU A 266 -14.92 2.54 -22.58
N GLY A 267 -14.97 3.83 -22.24
CA GLY A 267 -16.19 4.65 -22.34
C GLY A 267 -17.31 4.36 -21.33
N PHE A 268 -17.04 3.66 -20.21
CA PHE A 268 -18.04 3.56 -19.14
C PHE A 268 -18.18 4.90 -18.39
N PRO A 269 -19.40 5.34 -18.06
CA PRO A 269 -19.64 6.59 -17.34
C PRO A 269 -19.25 6.51 -15.85
N CYS A 270 -19.06 5.31 -15.32
CA CYS A 270 -18.55 5.05 -13.97
C CYS A 270 -17.81 3.71 -13.96
N TYR A 271 -16.75 3.63 -13.17
CA TYR A 271 -16.05 2.38 -12.89
C TYR A 271 -16.13 2.00 -11.42
N VAL A 272 -16.02 0.71 -11.14
CA VAL A 272 -15.88 0.14 -9.79
C VAL A 272 -14.53 -0.56 -9.75
N ASN A 273 -13.67 -0.16 -8.83
CA ASN A 273 -12.30 -0.61 -8.75
C ASN A 273 -12.17 -1.77 -7.77
N THR A 274 -11.96 -2.99 -8.29
CA THR A 274 -11.54 -4.13 -7.48
C THR A 274 -10.04 -4.40 -7.57
N ALA A 275 -9.22 -3.46 -8.08
CA ALA A 275 -7.76 -3.54 -8.09
C ALA A 275 -7.16 -2.94 -6.81
N CYS A 276 -6.06 -2.18 -6.90
CA CYS A 276 -5.48 -1.44 -5.78
C CYS A 276 -6.49 -0.43 -5.18
N PRO A 277 -6.84 -0.51 -3.88
CA PRO A 277 -7.78 0.41 -3.23
C PRO A 277 -7.41 1.89 -3.36
N ARG A 278 -6.11 2.21 -3.45
CA ARG A 278 -5.61 3.59 -3.62
C ARG A 278 -6.11 4.25 -4.89
N LEU A 279 -6.41 3.49 -5.95
CA LEU A 279 -6.85 4.06 -7.23
C LEU A 279 -8.17 4.81 -7.07
N ALA A 280 -9.16 4.19 -6.42
CA ALA A 280 -10.44 4.83 -6.19
C ALA A 280 -10.33 6.01 -5.20
N LEU A 281 -9.40 5.96 -4.25
CA LEU A 281 -9.34 6.93 -3.15
C LEU A 281 -8.40 8.12 -3.43
N ASP A 282 -7.13 7.85 -3.70
CA ASP A 282 -6.04 8.82 -3.88
C ASP A 282 -6.02 9.34 -5.32
N ASP A 283 -6.13 8.43 -6.29
CA ASP A 283 -5.98 8.74 -7.71
C ASP A 283 -7.29 9.10 -8.42
N GLN A 284 -8.41 9.23 -7.71
CA GLN A 284 -9.69 9.66 -8.28
C GLN A 284 -9.57 10.91 -9.15
N ILE A 285 -8.71 11.87 -8.76
CA ILE A 285 -8.49 13.12 -9.50
C ILE A 285 -7.86 12.91 -10.88
N ARG A 286 -7.17 11.78 -11.10
CA ARG A 286 -6.54 11.40 -12.37
C ARG A 286 -7.51 10.73 -13.33
N PHE A 287 -8.67 10.29 -12.84
CA PHE A 287 -9.66 9.61 -13.66
C PHE A 287 -10.70 10.59 -14.22
N PRO A 288 -11.12 10.42 -15.48
CA PRO A 288 -12.07 11.32 -16.15
C PRO A 288 -13.51 11.17 -15.61
N VAL A 289 -13.80 10.05 -14.96
CA VAL A 289 -15.11 9.63 -14.50
C VAL A 289 -15.03 9.15 -13.04
N PRO A 290 -16.18 9.05 -12.33
CA PRO A 290 -16.20 8.43 -11.00
C PRO A 290 -15.61 7.02 -11.01
N VAL A 291 -14.73 6.75 -10.05
CA VAL A 291 -14.18 5.43 -9.77
C VAL A 291 -14.51 5.10 -8.33
N LEU A 292 -15.46 4.18 -8.15
CA LEU A 292 -15.94 3.76 -6.84
C LEU A 292 -15.10 2.60 -6.31
N SER A 293 -14.93 2.53 -5.00
CA SER A 293 -14.49 1.31 -4.33
C SER A 293 -15.65 0.30 -4.21
N PRO A 294 -15.38 -0.98 -3.87
CA PRO A 294 -16.44 -1.97 -3.66
C PRO A 294 -17.49 -1.53 -2.63
N PRO A 295 -17.13 -1.06 -1.41
CA PRO A 295 -18.13 -0.59 -0.43
C PRO A 295 -18.95 0.60 -0.93
N GLU A 296 -18.36 1.48 -1.74
CA GLU A 296 -19.06 2.63 -2.31
C GLU A 296 -20.06 2.22 -3.38
N PHE A 297 -19.74 1.20 -4.18
CA PHE A 297 -20.69 0.63 -5.13
C PHE A 297 -21.83 -0.11 -4.42
N GLU A 298 -21.57 -0.77 -3.30
CA GLU A 298 -22.62 -1.32 -2.43
C GLU A 298 -23.56 -0.23 -1.92
N ILE A 299 -23.03 0.94 -1.52
CA ILE A 299 -23.84 2.10 -1.11
C ILE A 299 -24.69 2.62 -2.27
N LEU A 300 -24.09 2.75 -3.46
CA LEU A 300 -24.80 3.18 -4.66
C LEU A 300 -25.97 2.24 -4.99
N CYS A 301 -25.75 0.93 -4.89
CA CYS A 301 -26.73 -0.13 -5.15
C CYS A 301 -27.70 -0.39 -3.97
N GLY A 302 -27.63 0.39 -2.88
CA GLY A 302 -28.52 0.26 -1.73
C GLY A 302 -28.29 -1.00 -0.88
N ARG A 303 -27.12 -1.63 -0.99
CA ARG A 303 -26.72 -2.80 -0.18
C ARG A 303 -26.03 -2.42 1.13
N ARG A 304 -25.50 -1.21 1.21
CA ARG A 304 -24.84 -0.62 2.38
C ARG A 304 -25.38 0.79 2.63
N LYS A 305 -25.51 1.20 3.89
CA LYS A 305 -25.84 2.59 4.23
C LYS A 305 -24.56 3.42 4.31
N TRP A 306 -24.67 4.72 4.06
CA TRP A 306 -23.54 5.64 4.18
C TRP A 306 -22.92 5.64 5.58
N ASP A 307 -23.74 5.55 6.63
CA ASP A 307 -23.25 5.54 8.02
C ASP A 307 -22.40 4.29 8.34
N ASP A 308 -22.51 3.24 7.52
CA ASP A 308 -21.72 2.01 7.59
C ASP A 308 -20.54 2.01 6.59
N TYR A 309 -20.07 3.21 6.19
CA TYR A 309 -18.94 3.37 5.27
C TYR A 309 -17.69 2.68 5.82
N VAL A 310 -17.04 1.89 4.97
CA VAL A 310 -15.76 1.25 5.26
C VAL A 310 -14.78 1.54 4.14
N ILE A 311 -13.51 1.65 4.49
CA ILE A 311 -12.43 1.74 3.49
C ILE A 311 -12.19 0.37 2.86
N ASP A 312 -11.91 0.35 1.55
CA ASP A 312 -11.61 -0.89 0.83
C ASP A 312 -10.24 -1.45 1.24
N GLU A 313 -10.20 -2.76 1.48
CA GLU A 313 -9.01 -3.50 1.89
C GLU A 313 -8.90 -4.82 1.12
N ILE A 314 -7.66 -5.29 0.99
CA ILE A 314 -7.32 -6.61 0.49
C ILE A 314 -6.82 -7.40 1.70
N VAL A 315 -7.74 -8.08 2.37
CA VAL A 315 -7.46 -9.01 3.47
C VAL A 315 -7.15 -10.40 2.91
N ALA A 316 -6.36 -11.18 3.66
CA ALA A 316 -6.00 -12.55 3.31
C ALA A 316 -7.18 -13.51 3.46
#